data_AF-A0A9E3MS70-F1
#
_entry.id   AF-A0A9E3MS70-F1
#
_cell.length_a   1.000
_cell.length_b   1.000
_cell.length_c   1.000
_cell.angle_alpha   90.00
_cell.angle_beta   90.00
_cell.angle_gamma   90.00
#
_symmetry.space_group_name_H-M   'P 1'
#
loop_
_entity.id
_entity.type
_entity.pdbx_description
1 polymer ?
#
loop_
_entity_poly.entity_id
_entity_poly.type
_entity_poly.pdbx_seq_one_letter_code
_entity_poly.pdbx_strand_id
1 'polypeptide(L)'
;MSLTAGSRPDGTRPPAAVEEPTAAVAAAVTRTRVPRKAARAGRIPFRVRLRRDRALILMTLPVILLLLLFNYVPLLGNIVAFQDYDPYVSSNGVTAIFHSPWVGVEQFSRMVDDPLFWDAAKNTLVLFALQLVLFFPIPIALALLINSVIRPRVRAVAQAIMYLPHFFSWVLVVTVFQQIFGGAGIIAQTLEDHGWRGFDLMTNAGLFKYLVTAQAVWKDAGWGIIVFLAALAAVSTDLYEAAAMDGAGRWRRMWHVTLPALRPVIALLLVLRVG
;
A
#
# COMPACT_ATOMS: atom_id res chain seq x y z
N MET A 1 -3.10 -37.14 94.05
CA MET A 1 -4.45 -37.32 93.47
C MET A 1 -4.34 -36.97 91.99
N SER A 2 -4.06 -37.94 91.10
CA SER A 2 -5.04 -38.71 90.29
C SER A 2 -5.98 -37.81 89.46
N LEU A 3 -6.28 -37.98 88.17
CA LEU A 3 -5.86 -38.76 87.00
C LEU A 3 -6.87 -38.35 85.86
N THR A 4 -6.61 -38.71 84.60
CA THR A 4 -7.50 -38.69 83.38
C THR A 4 -7.56 -37.37 82.56
N ALA A 5 -7.10 -37.25 81.28
CA ALA A 5 -7.27 -38.01 80.01
C ALA A 5 -8.68 -37.87 79.39
N GLY A 6 -8.97 -37.75 78.08
CA GLY A 6 -8.24 -37.80 76.80
C GLY A 6 -9.11 -37.21 75.65
N SER A 7 -8.53 -36.80 74.52
CA SER A 7 -8.55 -37.46 73.18
C SER A 7 -9.77 -37.21 72.25
N ARG A 8 -9.50 -36.65 71.05
CA ARG A 8 -10.32 -36.55 69.79
C ARG A 8 -10.56 -37.94 69.14
N PRO A 9 -11.52 -38.22 68.20
CA PRO A 9 -11.51 -37.74 66.78
C PRO A 9 -12.85 -37.70 65.95
N ASP A 10 -12.73 -37.14 64.73
CA ASP A 10 -13.41 -37.33 63.42
C ASP A 10 -14.87 -37.77 63.21
N GLY A 11 -15.50 -37.11 62.22
CA GLY A 11 -16.09 -37.84 61.08
C GLY A 11 -17.61 -37.72 60.82
N THR A 12 -17.94 -37.25 59.61
CA THR A 12 -19.17 -37.51 58.81
C THR A 12 -20.42 -36.63 59.03
N ARG A 13 -20.70 -35.77 58.03
CA ARG A 13 -22.08 -35.40 57.63
C ARG A 13 -22.20 -35.41 56.08
N PRO A 14 -23.18 -36.14 55.51
CA PRO A 14 -23.46 -36.22 54.06
C PRO A 14 -24.25 -34.99 53.53
N PRO A 15 -24.37 -34.81 52.20
CA PRO A 15 -24.76 -33.55 51.56
C PRO A 15 -26.27 -33.33 51.55
N ALA A 16 -26.72 -32.11 51.88
CA ALA A 16 -28.10 -31.70 51.70
C ALA A 16 -28.35 -31.35 50.22
N ALA A 17 -29.30 -32.06 49.64
CA ALA A 17 -29.77 -31.93 48.29
C ALA A 17 -30.45 -30.57 48.05
N VAL A 18 -30.40 -30.19 46.78
CA VAL A 18 -30.98 -29.02 46.13
C VAL A 18 -32.46 -28.87 46.44
N GLU A 19 -32.84 -27.76 47.06
CA GLU A 19 -34.20 -27.21 47.01
C GLU A 19 -34.18 -25.92 46.17
N GLU A 20 -34.67 -26.00 44.94
CA GLU A 20 -35.36 -24.87 44.33
C GLU A 20 -36.84 -24.99 44.68
N PRO A 21 -37.45 -23.92 45.21
CA PRO A 21 -38.70 -23.48 44.62
C PRO A 21 -38.56 -22.08 44.03
N THR A 22 -38.70 -22.08 42.72
CA THR A 22 -39.04 -20.99 41.83
C THR A 22 -40.22 -20.16 42.36
N ALA A 23 -40.29 -18.90 41.89
CA ALA A 23 -41.53 -18.12 41.69
C ALA A 23 -41.90 -16.94 42.63
N ALA A 24 -40.99 -16.35 43.42
CA ALA A 24 -41.35 -15.19 44.26
C ALA A 24 -40.49 -13.90 44.13
N VAL A 25 -39.46 -13.85 43.26
CA VAL A 25 -38.63 -12.62 43.08
C VAL A 25 -38.83 -11.94 41.72
N ALA A 26 -39.73 -12.44 40.88
CA ALA A 26 -39.94 -11.91 39.53
C ALA A 26 -40.88 -10.68 39.44
N ALA A 27 -41.39 -10.16 40.56
CA ALA A 27 -42.47 -9.16 40.54
C ALA A 27 -42.17 -7.89 41.38
N ALA A 28 -41.00 -7.28 41.21
CA ALA A 28 -40.75 -5.93 41.72
C ALA A 28 -39.57 -5.22 41.01
N VAL A 29 -39.50 -5.28 39.69
CA VAL A 29 -38.75 -4.28 38.92
C VAL A 29 -39.76 -3.57 38.05
N THR A 30 -40.45 -2.60 38.65
CA THR A 30 -41.18 -1.56 37.93
C THR A 30 -40.16 -0.85 37.06
N ARG A 31 -39.97 -1.36 35.83
CA ARG A 31 -39.27 -0.67 34.76
C ARG A 31 -40.07 0.60 34.52
N THR A 32 -39.69 1.69 35.18
CA THR A 32 -39.96 3.04 34.70
C THR A 32 -39.34 3.11 33.31
N ARG A 33 -40.14 2.76 32.29
CA ARG A 33 -39.87 3.09 30.90
C ARG A 33 -39.85 4.61 30.86
N VAL A 34 -38.66 5.18 31.09
CA VAL A 34 -38.37 6.54 30.64
C VAL A 34 -38.75 6.53 29.16
N PRO A 35 -39.72 7.35 28.72
CA PRO A 35 -40.02 7.44 27.32
C PRO A 35 -38.76 7.98 26.68
N ARG A 36 -37.95 7.09 26.09
CA ARG A 36 -36.84 7.47 25.23
C ARG A 36 -37.51 8.00 23.97
N LYS A 37 -38.04 9.22 24.08
CA LYS A 37 -38.44 10.06 22.97
C LYS A 37 -37.16 10.12 22.16
N ALA A 38 -37.09 9.31 21.11
CA ALA A 38 -36.03 9.40 20.14
C ALA A 38 -36.13 10.83 19.64
N ALA A 39 -35.31 11.71 20.23
CA ALA A 39 -35.16 13.07 19.76
C ALA A 39 -34.71 12.86 18.33
N ARG A 40 -35.64 13.05 17.38
CA ARG A 40 -35.31 13.25 15.99
C ARG A 40 -34.32 14.39 16.04
N ALA A 41 -33.03 14.09 15.96
CA ALA A 41 -32.00 15.09 15.87
C ALA A 41 -32.42 15.94 14.67
N GLY A 42 -32.97 17.12 14.94
CA GLY A 42 -33.44 18.02 13.91
C GLY A 42 -32.24 18.24 13.01
N ARG A 43 -32.33 17.79 11.76
CA ARG A 43 -31.23 17.97 10.80
C ARG A 43 -30.97 19.47 10.76
N ILE A 44 -29.80 19.88 11.26
CA ILE A 44 -29.41 21.28 11.31
C ILE A 44 -29.58 21.83 9.89
N PRO A 45 -30.32 22.94 9.69
CA PRO A 45 -30.58 23.46 8.36
C PRO A 45 -29.25 23.78 7.66
N PHE A 46 -29.18 23.51 6.35
CA PHE A 46 -27.94 23.59 5.56
C PHE A 46 -27.21 24.93 5.72
N ARG A 47 -27.96 26.03 5.80
CA ARG A 47 -27.42 27.39 5.99
C ARG A 47 -26.71 27.58 7.33
N VAL A 48 -27.20 26.95 8.40
CA VAL A 48 -26.59 27.01 9.74
C VAL A 48 -25.32 26.16 9.77
N ARG A 49 -25.30 25.01 9.10
CA ARG A 49 -24.08 24.21 8.91
C ARG A 49 -23.01 24.96 8.12
N LEU A 50 -23.39 25.59 7.00
CA LEU A 50 -22.46 26.36 6.16
C LEU A 50 -21.85 27.54 6.91
N ARG A 51 -22.63 28.24 7.75
CA ARG A 51 -22.13 29.33 8.58
C ARG A 51 -21.21 28.84 9.70
N ARG A 52 -21.55 27.71 10.33
CA ARG A 52 -20.71 27.09 11.38
C ARG A 52 -19.38 26.63 10.81
N ASP A 53 -19.40 26.01 9.62
CA ASP A 53 -18.24 25.34 9.03
C ASP A 53 -17.49 26.26 8.02
N ARG A 54 -17.84 27.55 7.96
CA ARG A 54 -17.30 28.53 6.99
C ARG A 54 -15.76 28.59 6.98
N ALA A 55 -15.13 28.48 8.15
CA ALA A 55 -13.68 28.54 8.28
C ALA A 55 -13.01 27.30 7.66
N LEU A 56 -13.58 26.11 7.91
CA LEU A 56 -13.12 24.86 7.30
C LEU A 56 -13.29 24.90 5.78
N ILE A 57 -14.43 25.40 5.30
CA ILE A 57 -14.71 25.53 3.87
C ILE A 57 -13.70 26.46 3.19
N LEU A 58 -13.47 27.65 3.78
CA LEU A 58 -12.49 28.61 3.25
C LEU A 58 -11.06 28.04 3.22
N MET A 59 -10.67 27.24 4.22
CA MET A 59 -9.37 26.55 4.23
C MET A 59 -9.27 25.45 3.16
N THR A 60 -10.35 24.73 2.88
CA THR A 60 -10.38 23.67 1.86
C THR A 60 -10.56 24.20 0.43
N LEU A 61 -11.13 25.40 0.27
CA LEU A 61 -11.42 26.02 -1.01
C LEU A 61 -10.20 26.09 -1.95
N PRO A 62 -9.00 26.57 -1.54
CA PRO A 62 -7.85 26.64 -2.45
C PRO A 62 -7.46 25.27 -3.01
N VAL A 63 -7.51 24.20 -2.19
CA VAL A 63 -7.20 22.84 -2.65
C VAL A 63 -8.22 22.35 -3.67
N ILE A 64 -9.51 22.59 -3.42
CA ILE A 64 -10.59 22.23 -4.34
C ILE A 64 -10.45 22.99 -5.66
N LEU A 65 -10.14 24.28 -5.61
CA LEU A 65 -9.95 25.11 -6.80
C LEU A 65 -8.76 24.64 -7.63
N LEU A 66 -7.62 24.35 -7.00
CA LEU A 66 -6.46 23.80 -7.69
C LEU A 66 -6.77 22.43 -8.31
N LEU A 67 -7.48 21.57 -7.59
CA LEU A 67 -7.89 20.26 -8.09
C LEU A 67 -8.84 20.37 -9.29
N LEU A 68 -9.82 21.28 -9.24
CA LEU A 68 -10.71 21.53 -10.37
C LEU A 68 -9.94 22.08 -11.56
N LEU A 69 -9.12 23.11 -11.35
CA LEU A 69 -8.41 23.81 -12.43
C LEU A 69 -7.33 22.95 -13.09
N PHE A 70 -6.57 22.17 -12.32
CA PHE A 70 -5.42 21.42 -12.85
C PHE A 70 -5.68 19.94 -13.09
N ASN A 71 -6.77 19.36 -12.57
CA ASN A 71 -7.11 17.95 -12.83
C ASN A 71 -8.42 17.81 -13.62
N TYR A 72 -9.49 18.52 -13.25
CA TYR A 72 -10.80 18.33 -13.88
C TYR A 72 -10.97 19.12 -15.18
N VAL A 73 -10.46 20.35 -15.25
CA VAL A 73 -10.55 21.14 -16.48
C VAL A 73 -9.78 20.47 -17.63
N PRO A 74 -8.54 19.95 -17.46
CA PRO A 74 -7.85 19.22 -18.52
C PRO A 74 -8.58 17.97 -19.01
N LEU A 75 -9.35 17.29 -18.15
CA LEU A 75 -10.15 16.12 -18.57
C LEU A 75 -11.22 16.47 -19.62
N LEU A 76 -11.69 17.73 -19.66
CA LEU A 76 -12.57 18.18 -20.74
C LEU A 76 -11.87 18.12 -22.11
N GLY A 77 -10.54 18.23 -22.14
CA GLY A 77 -9.71 18.09 -23.34
C GLY A 77 -9.69 16.67 -23.92
N ASN A 78 -10.14 15.65 -23.18
CA ASN A 78 -10.26 14.27 -23.71
C ASN A 78 -11.22 14.18 -24.91
N ILE A 79 -12.05 15.21 -25.12
CA ILE A 79 -12.89 15.35 -26.31
C ILE A 79 -12.08 15.31 -27.63
N VAL A 80 -10.80 15.70 -27.57
CA VAL A 80 -9.85 15.65 -28.70
C VAL A 80 -9.68 14.25 -29.26
N ALA A 81 -9.86 13.20 -28.45
CA ALA A 81 -9.79 11.81 -28.92
C ALA A 81 -10.87 11.47 -29.97
N PHE A 82 -11.91 12.30 -30.09
CA PHE A 82 -13.00 12.13 -31.05
C PHE A 82 -12.93 13.09 -32.25
N GLN A 83 -11.84 13.85 -32.37
CA GLN A 83 -11.63 14.87 -33.39
C GLN A 83 -10.41 14.55 -34.25
N ASP A 84 -10.38 15.09 -35.47
CA ASP A 84 -9.15 15.19 -36.25
C ASP A 84 -8.43 16.47 -35.82
N TYR A 85 -7.82 16.40 -34.65
CA TYR A 85 -7.25 17.57 -33.98
C TYR A 85 -5.88 17.91 -34.55
N ASP A 86 -5.76 19.12 -35.10
CA ASP A 86 -4.50 19.72 -35.49
C ASP A 86 -4.24 20.98 -34.65
N PRO A 87 -3.22 20.96 -33.77
CA PRO A 87 -2.89 22.08 -32.90
C PRO A 87 -2.45 23.34 -33.65
N TYR A 88 -2.10 23.25 -34.94
CA TYR A 88 -1.61 24.36 -35.76
C TYR A 88 -2.72 25.10 -36.52
N VAL A 89 -3.97 24.60 -36.47
CA VAL A 89 -5.11 25.21 -37.17
C VAL A 89 -5.55 26.54 -36.54
N SER A 90 -5.17 26.84 -35.28
CA SER A 90 -5.60 28.04 -34.56
C SER A 90 -4.49 28.67 -33.70
N SER A 91 -4.77 29.85 -33.14
CA SER A 91 -3.85 30.66 -32.32
C SER A 91 -3.51 30.06 -30.95
N ASN A 92 -4.32 29.11 -30.44
CA ASN A 92 -4.01 28.35 -29.23
C ASN A 92 -4.68 26.97 -29.24
N GLY A 93 -4.18 26.04 -28.43
CA GLY A 93 -4.69 24.66 -28.39
C GLY A 93 -6.17 24.56 -28.01
N VAL A 94 -6.69 25.46 -27.17
CA VAL A 94 -8.11 25.44 -26.76
C VAL A 94 -9.03 25.80 -27.93
N THR A 95 -8.67 26.82 -28.71
CA THR A 95 -9.45 27.21 -29.90
C THR A 95 -9.33 26.18 -31.02
N ALA A 96 -8.19 25.49 -31.13
CA ALA A 96 -8.03 24.38 -32.05
C ALA A 96 -9.04 23.25 -31.78
N ILE A 97 -9.37 22.95 -30.51
CA ILE A 97 -10.41 21.95 -30.15
C ILE A 97 -11.77 22.33 -30.74
N PHE A 98 -12.14 23.62 -30.72
CA PHE A 98 -13.44 24.07 -31.23
C PHE A 98 -13.52 24.12 -32.76
N HIS A 99 -12.38 24.19 -33.46
CA HIS A 99 -12.33 24.26 -34.92
C HIS A 99 -11.99 22.92 -35.58
N SER A 100 -11.54 21.93 -34.81
CA SER A 100 -11.19 20.60 -35.31
C SER A 100 -12.46 19.81 -35.64
N PRO A 101 -12.52 19.16 -36.82
CA PRO A 101 -13.70 18.40 -37.23
C PRO A 101 -13.89 17.17 -36.33
N TRP A 102 -15.15 16.88 -36.01
CA TRP A 102 -15.52 15.70 -35.22
C TRP A 102 -15.53 14.45 -36.11
N VAL A 103 -14.69 13.48 -35.77
CA VAL A 103 -14.56 12.20 -36.50
C VAL A 103 -15.11 11.01 -35.73
N GLY A 104 -15.68 11.23 -34.54
CA GLY A 104 -16.27 10.18 -33.73
C GLY A 104 -15.22 9.18 -33.26
N VAL A 105 -15.39 7.90 -33.60
CA VAL A 105 -14.50 6.83 -33.12
C VAL A 105 -13.36 6.49 -34.08
N GLU A 106 -13.17 7.28 -35.14
CA GLU A 106 -12.19 6.97 -36.19
C GLU A 106 -10.76 6.84 -35.63
N GLN A 107 -10.34 7.72 -34.72
CA GLN A 107 -9.00 7.64 -34.11
C GLN A 107 -8.81 6.35 -33.29
N PHE A 108 -9.86 5.85 -32.66
CA PHE A 108 -9.82 4.57 -31.94
C PHE A 108 -9.72 3.40 -32.91
N SER A 109 -10.39 3.45 -34.07
CA SER A 109 -10.21 2.43 -35.13
C SER A 109 -8.77 2.43 -35.62
N ARG A 110 -8.23 3.61 -35.99
CA ARG A 110 -6.84 3.75 -36.44
C ARG A 110 -5.85 3.20 -35.42
N MET A 111 -6.05 3.48 -34.13
CA MET A 111 -5.21 2.97 -33.04
C MET A 111 -5.28 1.45 -32.90
N VAL A 112 -6.47 0.86 -32.99
CA VAL A 112 -6.66 -0.59 -32.87
C VAL A 112 -6.16 -1.35 -34.10
N ASP A 113 -6.24 -0.74 -35.27
CA ASP A 113 -5.75 -1.30 -36.54
C ASP A 113 -4.22 -1.17 -36.68
N ASP A 114 -3.56 -0.35 -35.85
CA ASP A 114 -2.10 -0.18 -35.83
C ASP A 114 -1.39 -1.34 -35.10
N PRO A 115 -0.56 -2.15 -35.77
CA PRO A 115 0.21 -3.20 -35.12
C PRO A 115 1.18 -2.68 -34.05
N LEU A 116 1.72 -1.46 -34.22
CA LEU A 116 2.66 -0.86 -33.26
C LEU A 116 1.99 -0.58 -31.92
N PHE A 117 0.71 -0.21 -31.93
CA PHE A 117 -0.07 -0.04 -30.70
C PHE A 117 -0.10 -1.36 -29.90
N TRP A 118 -0.38 -2.48 -30.55
CA TRP A 118 -0.43 -3.78 -29.89
C TRP A 118 0.94 -4.26 -29.40
N ASP A 119 2.02 -3.98 -30.13
CA ASP A 119 3.37 -4.29 -29.68
C ASP A 119 3.77 -3.44 -28.47
N ALA A 120 3.46 -2.15 -28.47
CA ALA A 120 3.68 -1.26 -27.33
C ALA A 120 2.84 -1.69 -26.11
N ALA A 121 1.57 -2.03 -26.32
CA ALA A 121 0.67 -2.51 -25.27
C ALA A 121 1.18 -3.82 -24.65
N LYS A 122 1.56 -4.81 -25.47
CA LYS A 122 2.15 -6.07 -25.00
C LYS A 122 3.43 -5.82 -24.21
N ASN A 123 4.35 -5.00 -24.72
CA ASN A 123 5.59 -4.66 -24.03
C ASN A 123 5.32 -3.99 -22.68
N THR A 124 4.33 -3.09 -22.62
CA THR A 124 3.92 -2.41 -21.38
C THR A 124 3.34 -3.39 -20.38
N LEU A 125 2.44 -4.30 -20.80
CA LEU A 125 1.90 -5.35 -19.94
C LEU A 125 2.98 -6.32 -19.44
N VAL A 126 3.93 -6.70 -20.31
CA VAL A 126 5.05 -7.57 -19.92
C VAL A 126 5.95 -6.88 -18.90
N LEU A 127 6.31 -5.62 -19.12
CA LEU A 127 7.07 -4.82 -18.16
C LEU A 127 6.33 -4.67 -16.83
N PHE A 128 5.05 -4.32 -16.88
CA PHE A 128 4.20 -4.21 -15.71
C PHE A 128 4.12 -5.52 -14.93
N ALA A 129 3.82 -6.63 -15.59
CA ALA A 129 3.72 -7.95 -14.94
C ALA A 129 5.06 -8.40 -14.35
N LEU A 130 6.16 -8.17 -15.06
CA LEU A 130 7.50 -8.50 -14.59
C LEU A 130 7.89 -7.66 -13.37
N GLN A 131 7.61 -6.36 -13.37
CA GLN A 131 7.79 -5.51 -12.19
C GLN A 131 6.83 -5.90 -11.06
N LEU A 132 5.59 -6.27 -11.35
CA LEU A 132 4.63 -6.71 -10.34
C LEU A 132 5.11 -7.99 -9.64
N VAL A 133 5.63 -8.96 -10.39
CA VAL A 133 6.09 -10.24 -9.81
C VAL A 133 7.46 -10.11 -9.17
N LEU A 134 8.40 -9.39 -9.80
CA LEU A 134 9.79 -9.32 -9.33
C LEU A 134 10.04 -8.16 -8.38
N PHE A 135 9.50 -6.96 -8.64
CA PHE A 135 9.75 -5.81 -7.78
C PHE A 135 8.84 -5.77 -6.55
N PHE A 136 7.54 -6.01 -6.69
CA PHE A 136 6.60 -5.86 -5.56
C PHE A 136 6.97 -6.66 -4.29
N PRO A 137 7.44 -7.92 -4.38
CA PRO A 137 7.83 -8.67 -3.18
C PRO A 137 9.12 -8.17 -2.52
N ILE A 138 9.98 -7.46 -3.26
CA ILE A 138 11.32 -7.07 -2.78
C ILE A 138 11.25 -6.09 -1.61
N PRO A 139 10.49 -4.98 -1.66
CA PRO A 139 10.34 -4.09 -0.50
C PRO A 139 9.79 -4.81 0.74
N ILE A 140 8.88 -5.77 0.57
CA ILE A 140 8.35 -6.58 1.68
C ILE A 140 9.46 -7.43 2.27
N ALA A 141 10.19 -8.17 1.44
CA ALA A 141 11.28 -9.04 1.87
C ALA A 141 12.39 -8.24 2.58
N LEU A 142 12.78 -7.09 2.02
CA LEU A 142 13.77 -6.20 2.62
C LEU A 142 13.27 -5.59 3.93
N ALA A 143 12.00 -5.21 4.03
CA ALA A 143 11.43 -4.72 5.29
C ALA A 143 11.45 -5.79 6.38
N LEU A 144 11.07 -7.03 6.05
CA LEU A 144 11.14 -8.15 6.98
C LEU A 144 12.59 -8.46 7.40
N LEU A 145 13.54 -8.39 6.47
CA LEU A 145 14.97 -8.57 6.73
C LEU A 145 15.48 -7.49 7.68
N ILE A 146 15.26 -6.21 7.37
CA ILE A 146 15.66 -5.07 8.21
C ILE A 146 15.01 -5.14 9.58
N ASN A 147 13.73 -5.52 9.67
CA ASN A 147 13.02 -5.67 10.94
C ASN A 147 13.61 -6.78 11.81
N SER A 148 14.19 -7.83 11.20
CA SER A 148 14.87 -8.90 11.93
C SER A 148 16.26 -8.51 12.47
N VAL A 149 16.82 -7.38 12.03
CA VAL A 149 18.14 -6.91 12.48
C VAL A 149 18.05 -6.40 13.92
N ILE A 150 18.74 -7.10 14.83
CA ILE A 150 18.73 -6.80 16.27
C ILE A 150 19.50 -5.51 16.59
N ARG A 151 20.63 -5.27 15.90
CA ARG A 151 21.52 -4.13 16.20
C ARG A 151 20.94 -2.83 15.63
N PRO A 152 20.54 -1.84 16.47
CA PRO A 152 19.89 -0.62 15.99
C PRO A 152 20.76 0.20 15.02
N ARG A 153 22.07 0.25 15.26
CA ARG A 153 23.03 0.96 14.37
C ARG A 153 23.11 0.33 12.99
N VAL A 154 23.17 -1.00 12.91
CA VAL A 154 23.23 -1.73 11.63
C VAL A 154 21.93 -1.51 10.86
N ARG A 155 20.79 -1.57 11.55
CA ARG A 155 19.47 -1.27 10.97
C ARG A 155 19.42 0.13 10.38
N ALA A 156 19.86 1.14 11.13
CA ALA A 156 19.85 2.54 10.69
C ALA A 156 20.75 2.78 9.46
N VAL A 157 21.96 2.21 9.45
CA VAL A 157 22.88 2.32 8.30
C VAL A 157 22.32 1.61 7.07
N ALA A 158 21.77 0.40 7.23
CA ALA A 158 21.15 -0.33 6.13
C ALA A 158 19.96 0.45 5.52
N GLN A 159 19.09 1.02 6.37
CA GLN A 159 18.00 1.88 5.92
C GLN A 159 18.52 3.10 5.15
N ALA A 160 19.52 3.81 5.68
CA ALA A 160 20.08 4.98 5.01
C ALA A 160 20.62 4.64 3.61
N ILE A 161 21.38 3.54 3.48
CA ILE A 161 21.93 3.09 2.19
C ILE A 161 20.80 2.70 1.23
N MET A 162 19.79 1.97 1.70
CA MET A 162 18.68 1.53 0.84
C MET A 162 17.76 2.68 0.44
N TYR A 163 17.62 3.72 1.27
CA TYR A 163 16.75 4.86 0.98
C TYR A 163 17.40 5.89 0.06
N LEU A 164 18.73 5.99 0.08
CA LEU A 164 19.48 6.98 -0.68
C LEU A 164 19.16 7.00 -2.20
N PRO A 165 19.05 5.86 -2.90
CA PRO A 165 18.77 5.85 -4.34
C PRO A 165 17.45 6.53 -4.74
N HIS A 166 16.46 6.54 -3.85
CA HIS A 166 15.15 7.14 -4.14
C HIS A 166 15.25 8.63 -4.43
N PHE A 167 16.22 9.32 -3.81
CA PHE A 167 16.42 10.77 -3.98
C PHE A 167 17.05 11.17 -5.32
N PHE A 168 17.62 10.23 -6.09
CA PHE A 168 18.18 10.55 -7.40
C PHE A 168 17.09 10.80 -8.45
N SER A 169 17.30 11.70 -9.41
CA SER A 169 16.36 11.85 -10.53
C SER A 169 16.40 10.63 -11.45
N TRP A 170 15.29 10.33 -12.14
CA TRP A 170 15.28 9.24 -13.13
C TRP A 170 16.31 9.44 -14.24
N VAL A 171 16.56 10.69 -14.65
CA VAL A 171 17.62 11.03 -15.61
C VAL A 171 18.98 10.59 -15.09
N LEU A 172 19.33 10.89 -13.83
CA LEU A 172 20.60 10.47 -13.23
C LEU A 172 20.70 8.94 -13.13
N VAL A 173 19.61 8.26 -12.75
CA VAL A 173 19.62 6.79 -12.65
C VAL A 173 19.89 6.16 -14.01
N VAL A 174 19.20 6.62 -15.05
CA VAL A 174 19.41 6.12 -16.42
C VAL A 174 20.85 6.38 -16.89
N THR A 175 21.41 7.57 -16.64
CA THR A 175 22.78 7.88 -17.07
C THR A 175 23.84 7.05 -16.36
N VAL A 176 23.70 6.82 -15.04
CA VAL A 176 24.61 5.95 -14.27
C VAL A 176 24.54 4.52 -14.79
N PHE A 177 23.34 3.98 -14.99
CA PHE A 177 23.19 2.63 -15.53
C PHE A 177 23.71 2.52 -16.96
N GLN A 178 23.57 3.55 -17.80
CA GLN A 178 24.15 3.58 -19.14
C GLN A 178 25.68 3.57 -19.11
N GLN A 179 26.31 4.29 -18.17
CA GLN A 179 27.77 4.30 -18.01
C GLN A 179 28.32 2.95 -17.52
N ILE A 180 27.52 2.20 -16.74
CA ILE A 180 27.94 0.90 -16.19
C ILE A 180 27.64 -0.24 -17.18
N PHE A 181 26.41 -0.30 -17.70
CA PHE A 181 25.83 -1.43 -18.44
C PHE A 181 25.57 -1.15 -19.93
N GLY A 182 25.84 0.06 -20.42
CA GLY A 182 25.77 0.35 -21.86
C GLY A 182 26.83 -0.41 -22.65
N GLY A 183 26.69 -0.45 -23.98
CA GLY A 183 27.61 -1.20 -24.86
C GLY A 183 29.07 -0.75 -24.79
N ALA A 184 29.34 0.50 -24.39
CA ALA A 184 30.68 1.01 -24.08
C ALA A 184 30.86 1.30 -22.58
N GLY A 185 30.07 0.66 -21.72
CA GLY A 185 30.10 0.86 -20.29
C GLY A 185 31.27 0.14 -19.61
N ILE A 186 31.50 0.46 -18.33
CA ILE A 186 32.61 -0.09 -17.54
C ILE A 186 32.61 -1.62 -17.55
N ILE A 187 31.44 -2.25 -17.43
CA ILE A 187 31.32 -3.71 -17.40
C ILE A 187 31.65 -4.30 -18.77
N ALA A 188 31.11 -3.74 -19.86
CA ALA A 188 31.39 -4.21 -21.20
C ALA A 188 32.89 -4.14 -21.53
N GLN A 189 33.53 -3.00 -21.25
CA GLN A 189 34.98 -2.82 -21.46
C GLN A 189 35.82 -3.81 -20.63
N THR A 190 35.49 -3.97 -19.34
CA THR A 190 36.22 -4.90 -18.46
C THR A 190 36.07 -6.35 -18.94
N LEU A 191 34.90 -6.75 -19.45
CA LEU A 191 34.68 -8.08 -20.01
C LEU A 191 35.48 -8.29 -21.29
N GLU A 192 35.53 -7.28 -22.16
CA GLU A 192 36.30 -7.32 -23.40
C GLU A 192 37.81 -7.48 -23.14
N ASP A 193 38.34 -6.79 -22.13
CA ASP A 193 39.73 -6.95 -21.68
C ASP A 193 40.06 -8.37 -21.23
N HIS A 194 39.06 -9.11 -20.75
CA HIS A 194 39.18 -10.53 -20.35
C HIS A 194 38.78 -11.50 -21.47
N GLY A 195 38.60 -11.03 -22.71
CA GLY A 195 38.30 -11.85 -23.88
C GLY A 195 36.81 -12.16 -24.11
N TRP A 196 35.91 -11.59 -23.30
CA TRP A 196 34.45 -11.75 -23.44
C TRP A 196 33.89 -10.58 -24.26
N ARG A 197 33.47 -10.85 -25.51
CA ARG A 197 32.91 -9.81 -26.40
C ARG A 197 31.39 -9.77 -26.34
N GLY A 198 30.83 -8.57 -26.53
CA GLY A 198 29.40 -8.38 -26.79
C GLY A 198 28.50 -8.45 -25.56
N PHE A 199 29.01 -8.10 -24.37
CA PHE A 199 28.14 -7.85 -23.22
C PHE A 199 27.34 -6.58 -23.46
N ASP A 200 26.13 -6.76 -23.97
CA ASP A 200 25.20 -5.68 -24.23
C ASP A 200 23.89 -5.94 -23.49
N LEU A 201 23.72 -5.26 -22.35
CA LEU A 201 22.52 -5.37 -21.53
C LEU A 201 21.47 -4.32 -21.91
N MET A 202 21.90 -3.19 -22.47
CA MET A 202 21.06 -2.02 -22.68
C MET A 202 20.43 -1.98 -24.08
N THR A 203 21.13 -2.46 -25.12
CA THR A 203 20.56 -2.59 -26.47
C THR A 203 20.03 -4.00 -26.78
N ASN A 204 20.19 -4.97 -25.87
CA ASN A 204 19.51 -6.26 -25.98
C ASN A 204 18.05 -6.18 -25.53
N ALA A 205 17.13 -6.26 -26.50
CA ALA A 205 15.68 -6.20 -26.26
C ALA A 205 15.15 -7.25 -25.27
N GLY A 206 15.76 -8.45 -25.23
CA GLY A 206 15.34 -9.52 -24.32
C GLY A 206 15.71 -9.27 -22.86
N LEU A 207 16.84 -8.59 -22.63
CA LEU A 207 17.35 -8.30 -21.29
C LEU A 207 16.90 -6.93 -20.75
N PHE A 208 16.54 -6.01 -21.64
CA PHE A 208 16.13 -4.65 -21.29
C PHE A 208 15.04 -4.59 -20.22
N LYS A 209 14.03 -5.47 -20.31
CA LYS A 209 12.94 -5.55 -19.32
C LYS A 209 13.42 -5.89 -17.90
N TYR A 210 14.45 -6.72 -17.78
CA TYR A 210 15.05 -7.07 -16.49
C TYR A 210 15.94 -5.92 -15.99
N LEU A 211 16.67 -5.26 -16.90
CA LEU A 211 17.49 -4.08 -16.58
C LEU A 211 16.63 -2.94 -16.02
N VAL A 212 15.56 -2.56 -16.73
CA VAL A 212 14.64 -1.49 -16.28
C VAL A 212 13.97 -1.86 -14.95
N THR A 213 13.62 -3.14 -14.76
CA THR A 213 13.07 -3.60 -13.48
C THR A 213 14.11 -3.51 -12.38
N ALA A 214 15.35 -3.92 -12.61
CA ALA A 214 16.43 -3.81 -11.63
C ALA A 214 16.73 -2.35 -11.26
N GLN A 215 16.67 -1.42 -12.23
CA GLN A 215 16.79 0.01 -11.98
C GLN A 215 15.68 0.52 -11.06
N ALA A 216 14.42 0.17 -11.36
CA ALA A 216 13.29 0.52 -10.51
C ALA A 216 13.41 -0.10 -9.11
N VAL A 217 13.89 -1.35 -9.01
CA VAL A 217 14.16 -2.01 -7.73
C VAL A 217 15.19 -1.25 -6.92
N TRP A 218 16.36 -1.01 -7.51
CA TRP A 218 17.45 -0.33 -6.83
C TRP A 218 17.05 1.09 -6.38
N LYS A 219 16.31 1.81 -7.23
CA LYS A 219 15.87 3.17 -6.95
C LYS A 219 14.79 3.25 -5.87
N ASP A 220 13.73 2.44 -5.99
CA ASP A 220 12.49 2.64 -5.22
C ASP A 220 12.22 1.58 -4.15
N ALA A 221 13.00 0.49 -4.08
CA ALA A 221 12.79 -0.53 -3.05
C ALA A 221 12.95 0.04 -1.64
N GLY A 222 13.93 0.94 -1.44
CA GLY A 222 14.16 1.65 -0.19
C GLY A 222 12.92 2.39 0.30
N TRP A 223 12.28 3.14 -0.58
CA TRP A 223 11.06 3.88 -0.25
C TRP A 223 9.91 2.92 0.10
N GLY A 224 9.73 1.85 -0.67
CA GLY A 224 8.69 0.85 -0.41
C GLY A 224 8.82 0.18 0.96
N ILE A 225 10.05 -0.04 1.44
CA ILE A 225 10.33 -0.61 2.77
C ILE A 225 9.73 0.25 3.89
N ILE A 226 9.74 1.58 3.76
CA ILE A 226 9.27 2.50 4.82
C ILE A 226 7.83 2.20 5.22
N VAL A 227 6.96 1.99 4.22
CA VAL A 227 5.54 1.70 4.46
C VAL A 227 5.38 0.36 5.19
N PHE A 228 6.12 -0.66 4.78
CA PHE A 228 6.07 -1.97 5.43
C PHE A 228 6.67 -1.96 6.83
N LEU A 229 7.75 -1.21 7.08
CA LEU A 229 8.30 -1.05 8.42
C LEU A 229 7.34 -0.28 9.35
N ALA A 230 6.67 0.75 8.84
CA ALA A 230 5.64 1.45 9.60
C ALA A 230 4.47 0.53 9.96
N ALA A 231 4.03 -0.31 9.02
CA ALA A 231 3.00 -1.32 9.25
C ALA A 231 3.45 -2.39 10.28
N LEU A 232 4.70 -2.85 10.20
CA LEU A 232 5.27 -3.80 11.17
C LEU A 232 5.32 -3.21 12.58
N ALA A 233 5.68 -1.92 12.70
CA ALA A 233 5.73 -1.22 13.98
C ALA A 233 4.35 -1.04 14.63
N ALA A 234 3.27 -1.10 13.84
CA ALA A 234 1.90 -1.03 14.34
C ALA A 234 1.36 -2.38 14.87
N VAL A 235 2.05 -3.50 14.63
CA VAL A 235 1.63 -4.82 15.12
C VAL A 235 1.91 -4.93 16.62
N SER A 236 0.90 -5.27 17.41
CA SER A 236 1.02 -5.41 18.87
C SER A 236 2.04 -6.47 19.27
N THR A 237 2.88 -6.15 20.25
CA THR A 237 3.87 -7.06 20.85
C THR A 237 3.21 -8.29 21.48
N ASP A 238 2.01 -8.15 22.04
CA ASP A 238 1.27 -9.22 22.71
C ASP A 238 1.04 -10.45 21.82
N LEU A 239 0.82 -10.24 20.51
CA LEU A 239 0.66 -11.33 19.56
C LEU A 239 1.96 -12.13 19.37
N TYR A 240 3.11 -11.46 19.43
CA TYR A 240 4.41 -12.11 19.31
C TYR A 240 4.82 -12.84 20.59
N GLU A 241 4.43 -12.30 21.74
CA GLU A 241 4.67 -12.90 23.06
C GLU A 241 3.76 -14.12 23.28
N ALA A 242 2.45 -13.99 23.04
CA ALA A 242 1.51 -15.11 23.12
C ALA A 242 1.94 -16.27 22.22
N ALA A 243 2.30 -16.00 20.95
CA ALA A 243 2.81 -17.02 20.06
C ALA A 243 4.12 -17.66 20.57
N ALA A 244 5.00 -16.88 21.19
CA ALA A 244 6.23 -17.42 21.78
C ALA A 244 5.95 -18.33 22.99
N MET A 245 4.95 -17.98 23.82
CA MET A 245 4.48 -18.82 24.94
C MET A 245 3.89 -20.15 24.44
N ASP A 246 3.23 -20.15 23.28
CA ASP A 246 2.75 -21.36 22.59
C ASP A 246 3.86 -22.15 21.86
N GLY A 247 5.14 -21.79 22.08
CA GLY A 247 6.29 -22.48 21.48
C GLY A 247 6.56 -22.13 20.01
N ALA A 248 5.99 -21.03 19.48
CA ALA A 248 6.22 -20.63 18.10
C ALA A 248 7.62 -20.03 17.89
N GLY A 249 8.46 -20.76 17.14
CA GLY A 249 9.74 -20.27 16.65
C GLY A 249 9.62 -19.05 15.71
N ARG A 250 10.78 -18.46 15.35
CA ARG A 250 10.83 -17.23 14.52
C ARG A 250 10.08 -17.37 13.18
N TRP A 251 10.24 -18.51 12.52
CA TRP A 251 9.58 -18.78 11.24
C TRP A 251 8.07 -18.92 11.40
N ARG A 252 7.61 -19.60 12.46
CA ARG A 252 6.18 -19.77 12.72
C ARG A 252 5.51 -18.44 13.03
N ARG A 253 6.16 -17.56 13.81
CA ARG A 253 5.70 -16.19 14.06
C ARG A 253 5.68 -15.33 12.79
N MET A 254 6.68 -15.45 11.92
CA MET A 254 6.69 -14.75 10.62
C MET A 254 5.47 -15.11 9.76
N TRP A 255 5.18 -16.41 9.62
CA TRP A 255 4.08 -16.88 8.76
C TRP A 255 2.68 -16.69 9.36
N HIS A 256 2.53 -16.79 10.69
CA HIS A 256 1.22 -16.80 11.33
C HIS A 256 0.85 -15.50 12.07
N VAL A 257 1.82 -14.63 12.33
CA VAL A 257 1.59 -13.33 12.99
C VAL A 257 1.96 -12.19 12.04
N THR A 258 3.21 -12.15 11.58
CA THR A 258 3.74 -10.99 10.83
C THR A 258 3.12 -10.85 9.44
N LEU A 259 3.20 -11.88 8.60
CA LEU A 259 2.66 -11.83 7.24
C LEU A 259 1.14 -11.60 7.22
N PRO A 260 0.32 -12.27 8.05
CA PRO A 260 -1.11 -11.99 8.14
C PRO A 260 -1.43 -10.57 8.57
N ALA A 261 -0.68 -10.01 9.53
CA ALA A 261 -0.87 -8.63 9.97
C ALA A 261 -0.54 -7.61 8.86
N LEU A 262 0.39 -7.92 7.96
CA LEU A 262 0.75 -7.07 6.83
C LEU A 262 -0.22 -7.16 5.64
N ARG A 263 -1.12 -8.15 5.58
CA ARG A 263 -2.03 -8.37 4.44
C ARG A 263 -2.82 -7.12 4.01
N PRO A 264 -3.41 -6.32 4.92
CA PRO A 264 -4.16 -5.12 4.52
C PRO A 264 -3.28 -4.08 3.80
N VAL A 265 -2.04 -3.92 4.27
CA VAL A 265 -1.08 -2.97 3.69
C VAL A 265 -0.55 -3.49 2.36
N ILE A 266 -0.24 -4.79 2.28
CA ILE A 266 0.15 -5.45 1.02
C ILE A 266 -0.97 -5.31 -0.02
N ALA A 267 -2.22 -5.61 0.35
CA ALA A 267 -3.37 -5.49 -0.55
C ALA A 267 -3.58 -4.04 -1.01
N LEU A 268 -3.49 -3.07 -0.11
CA LEU A 268 -3.60 -1.65 -0.46
C LEU A 268 -2.53 -1.23 -1.46
N LEU A 269 -1.26 -1.54 -1.18
CA LEU A 269 -0.15 -1.19 -2.06
C LEU A 269 -0.19 -1.93 -3.39
N LEU A 270 -0.72 -3.16 -3.41
CA LEU A 270 -0.93 -3.91 -4.63
C LEU A 270 -1.98 -3.23 -5.52
N VAL A 271 -3.13 -2.84 -4.94
CA VAL A 271 -4.20 -2.14 -5.66
C VAL A 271 -3.69 -0.80 -6.19
N LEU A 272 -2.98 -0.02 -5.38
CA LEU A 272 -2.37 1.26 -5.81
C LEU A 272 -1.28 1.11 -6.86
N ARG A 273 -0.70 -0.08 -7.03
CA ARG A 273 0.28 -0.34 -8.08
C ARG A 273 -0.37 -0.84 -9.36
N VAL A 274 -1.51 -1.52 -9.27
CA VAL A 274 -2.25 -2.07 -10.42
C VAL A 274 -3.19 -1.02 -11.05
N GLY A 275 -3.85 -0.21 -10.23
CA GLY A 275 -4.75 0.86 -10.67
C GLY A 275 -4.01 2.16 -10.95
#